data_AF-A0A1V5FI10-F1
#
_entry.id   AF-A0A1V5FI10-F1
#
_cell.length_a   1.000
_cell.length_b   1.000
_cell.length_c   1.000
_cell.angle_alpha   90.00
_cell.angle_beta   90.00
_cell.angle_gamma   90.00
#
_symmetry.space_group_name_H-M   'P 1'
#
loop_
_entity.id
_entity.type
_entity.pdbx_description
1 polymer ?
#
loop_
_entity_poly.entity_id
_entity_poly.type
_entity_poly.pdbx_seq_one_letter_code
_entity_poly.pdbx_strand_id
1 'polypeptide(L)'
;MVGNAAAAPDGEIRVFDLTGDNLTLTGRFIYADYENEDDGVIQSIAIDPVDGDLAAVTLDDGRIRIYERVGGSLGFLRQVNLGINNTSTLDIRFQP
;
A
#
# COMPACT_ATOMS: atom_id res chain seq x y z
N MET A 1 2.74 -2.70 17.10
CA MET A 1 2.30 -3.77 16.19
C MET A 1 3.08 -3.56 14.91
N VAL A 2 3.87 -4.52 14.42
CA VAL A 2 4.57 -4.32 13.14
C VAL A 2 3.65 -4.92 12.07
N GLY A 3 2.83 -4.07 11.45
CA GLY A 3 1.98 -4.49 10.35
C GLY A 3 2.83 -4.77 9.12
N ASN A 4 2.90 -6.03 8.69
CA ASN A 4 3.53 -6.39 7.42
C ASN A 4 2.47 -6.28 6.33
N ALA A 5 2.75 -5.50 5.28
CA ALA A 5 1.87 -5.34 4.14
C ALA A 5 2.40 -6.11 2.93
N ALA A 6 1.51 -6.78 2.20
CA ALA A 6 1.83 -7.35 0.91
C ALA A 6 0.84 -6.83 -0.13
N ALA A 7 1.36 -6.36 -1.26
CA ALA A 7 0.56 -6.07 -2.45
C ALA A 7 0.47 -7.34 -3.29
N ALA A 8 -0.75 -7.71 -3.68
CA ALA A 8 -1.01 -8.83 -4.57
C ALA A 8 -1.26 -8.32 -6.00
N PRO A 9 -0.97 -9.14 -7.03
CA PRO A 9 -1.14 -8.75 -8.44
C PRO A 9 -2.59 -8.45 -8.84
N ASP A 10 -3.56 -8.83 -8.01
CA ASP A 10 -5.00 -8.61 -8.16
C ASP A 10 -5.45 -7.20 -7.69
N GLY A 11 -4.49 -6.29 -7.46
CA GLY A 11 -4.76 -4.95 -6.95
C GLY A 11 -5.11 -4.92 -5.46
N GLU A 12 -4.91 -6.02 -4.73
CA GLU A 12 -5.21 -6.06 -3.30
C GLU A 12 -4.00 -5.81 -2.43
N ILE A 13 -4.22 -5.00 -1.41
CA ILE A 13 -3.29 -4.79 -0.31
C ILE A 13 -3.76 -5.64 0.85
N ARG A 14 -2.91 -6.57 1.28
CA ARG A 14 -3.18 -7.46 2.41
C ARG A 14 -2.26 -7.10 3.56
N VAL A 15 -2.84 -6.94 4.75
CA VAL A 15 -2.14 -6.57 5.97
C VAL A 15 -2.13 -7.74 6.91
N PHE A 16 -0.94 -8.06 7.40
CA PHE A 16 -0.68 -9.18 8.27
C PHE A 16 -0.04 -8.69 9.56
N ASP A 17 -0.53 -9.21 10.68
CA ASP A 17 0.17 -9.12 11.95
C ASP A 17 1.04 -10.35 12.13
N LEU A 18 2.31 -10.12 12.44
CA LEU A 18 3.22 -11.17 12.89
C LEU A 18 3.17 -11.26 14.41
N THR A 19 2.66 -12.37 14.93
CA THR A 19 2.66 -12.67 16.37
C THR A 19 3.41 -13.97 16.61
N GLY A 20 4.63 -13.87 17.15
CA GLY A 20 5.57 -14.99 17.22
C GLY A 20 5.93 -15.46 15.80
N ASP A 21 5.71 -16.74 15.51
CA ASP A 21 5.93 -17.34 14.20
C ASP A 21 4.68 -17.34 13.30
N ASN A 22 3.59 -16.70 13.73
CA ASN A 22 2.31 -16.72 13.00
C ASN A 22 2.05 -15.40 12.28
N LEU A 23 1.82 -15.48 10.96
CA LEU A 23 1.26 -14.40 10.14
C LEU A 23 -0.26 -14.53 10.10
N THR A 24 -0.97 -13.55 10.68
CA THR A 24 -2.43 -13.49 10.66
C THR A 24 -2.87 -12.37 9.73
N LEU A 25 -3.74 -12.66 8.75
CA LEU A 25 -4.37 -11.62 7.93
C LEU A 25 -5.30 -10.79 8.82
N THR A 26 -4.99 -9.51 9.00
CA THR A 26 -5.76 -8.58 9.85
C THR A 26 -6.50 -7.51 9.05
N GLY A 27 -6.13 -7.33 7.78
CA GLY A 27 -6.82 -6.42 6.88
C GLY A 27 -6.64 -6.81 5.41
N ARG A 28 -7.67 -6.52 4.60
CA ARG A 28 -7.62 -6.61 3.15
C ARG A 28 -8.24 -5.33 2.62
N PHE A 29 -7.50 -4.65 1.76
CA PHE A 29 -7.88 -3.40 1.17
C PHE A 29 -7.76 -3.52 -0.33
N ILE A 30 -8.75 -3.01 -1.05
CA ILE A 30 -8.71 -2.97 -2.51
C ILE A 30 -8.09 -1.64 -2.89
N TYR A 31 -6.98 -1.67 -3.62
CA TYR A 31 -6.51 -0.49 -4.33
C TYR A 31 -7.52 -0.23 -5.47
N ALA A 32 -8.14 0.94 -5.45
CA ALA A 32 -9.25 1.26 -6.34
C ALA A 32 -8.85 1.14 -7.82
N ASP A 33 -9.77 0.55 -8.60
CA ASP A 33 -9.83 0.50 -10.07
C ASP A 33 -8.92 -0.50 -10.81
N TYR A 34 -8.77 -1.72 -10.27
CA TYR A 34 -8.22 -2.86 -11.03
C TYR A 34 -9.00 -3.17 -12.34
N GLU A 35 -10.21 -2.65 -12.52
CA GLU A 35 -10.96 -2.80 -13.78
C GLU A 35 -10.42 -1.91 -14.91
N ASN A 36 -9.63 -0.87 -14.60
CA ASN A 36 -8.87 -0.14 -15.60
C ASN A 36 -7.47 -0.77 -15.74
N GLU A 37 -7.25 -1.46 -16.87
CA GLU A 37 -5.95 -2.07 -17.25
C GLU A 37 -4.79 -1.05 -17.32
N ASP A 38 -5.07 0.26 -17.24
CA ASP A 38 -4.10 1.35 -17.17
C ASP A 38 -3.60 1.66 -15.74
N ASP A 39 -4.19 1.07 -14.70
CA ASP A 39 -3.69 1.20 -13.34
C ASP A 39 -2.48 0.26 -13.15
N GLY A 40 -1.31 0.86 -13.31
CA GLY A 40 0.01 0.23 -13.28
C GLY A 40 0.31 -0.75 -12.14
N VAL A 41 1.37 -1.54 -12.31
CA VAL A 41 1.75 -2.59 -11.34
C VAL A 41 2.26 -1.98 -10.04
N ILE A 42 1.73 -2.44 -8.89
CA ILE A 42 2.25 -2.04 -7.57
C ILE A 42 3.70 -2.49 -7.43
N GLN A 43 4.61 -1.52 -7.30
CA GLN A 43 6.05 -1.74 -7.11
C GLN A 43 6.44 -1.83 -5.64
N SER A 44 5.75 -1.08 -4.77
CA SER A 44 6.07 -0.99 -3.35
C SER A 44 4.88 -0.50 -2.54
N ILE A 45 4.86 -0.88 -1.27
CA ILE A 45 3.85 -0.47 -0.30
C ILE A 45 4.47 -0.24 1.08
N ALA A 46 4.02 0.81 1.75
CA ALA A 46 4.29 1.06 3.15
C ALA A 46 2.99 1.30 3.91
N ILE A 47 2.92 0.85 5.16
CA ILE A 47 1.81 1.11 6.08
C ILE A 47 2.34 1.77 7.33
N ASP A 48 1.56 2.69 7.88
CA ASP A 48 1.85 3.33 9.16
C ASP A 48 1.98 2.27 10.28
N PRO A 49 3.15 2.15 10.94
CA PRO A 49 3.37 1.15 11.99
C PRO A 49 2.67 1.45 13.32
N VAL A 50 2.12 2.66 13.50
CA VAL A 50 1.47 3.06 14.75
C VAL A 50 0.02 2.60 14.75
N ASP A 51 -0.80 3.18 13.88
CA ASP A 51 -2.25 2.93 13.84
C ASP A 51 -2.68 2.09 12.62
N GLY A 52 -1.80 1.95 11.61
CA GLY A 52 -2.15 1.28 10.35
C GLY A 52 -3.17 2.05 9.52
N ASP A 53 -3.37 3.33 9.84
CA ASP A 53 -4.40 4.16 9.25
C ASP A 53 -3.95 4.83 7.95
N LEU A 54 -2.65 4.87 7.67
CA LEU A 54 -2.13 5.36 6.40
C LEU A 54 -1.41 4.26 5.63
N ALA A 55 -1.64 4.23 4.33
CA ALA A 55 -0.91 3.40 3.39
C ALA A 55 -0.37 4.25 2.24
N ALA A 56 0.85 3.96 1.81
CA ALA A 56 1.46 4.59 0.65
C ALA A 56 1.81 3.50 -0.37
N VAL A 57 1.34 3.68 -1.59
CA VAL A 57 1.45 2.71 -2.68
C VAL A 57 2.13 3.38 -3.86
N THR A 58 3.09 2.69 -4.48
CA THR A 58 3.69 3.14 -5.73
C THR A 58 3.38 2.21 -6.86
N LEU A 59 3.01 2.79 -7.99
CA LEU A 59 2.86 2.06 -9.24
C LEU A 59 4.04 2.34 -10.18
N ASP A 60 4.11 1.58 -11.27
CA ASP A 60 5.05 1.83 -12.37
C ASP A 60 4.77 3.12 -13.17
N ASP A 61 3.62 3.76 -12.93
CA ASP A 61 3.21 5.05 -13.53
C ASP A 61 3.95 6.28 -12.97
N GLY A 62 4.88 6.06 -12.03
CA GLY A 62 5.72 7.09 -11.45
C GLY A 62 5.07 7.93 -10.36
N ARG A 63 3.86 7.56 -9.91
CA ARG A 63 3.10 8.27 -8.89
C ARG A 63 3.04 7.45 -7.60
N ILE A 64 3.08 8.17 -6.49
CA ILE A 64 2.78 7.63 -5.17
C ILE A 64 1.35 8.00 -4.83
N ARG A 65 0.54 7.03 -4.43
CA ARG A 65 -0.82 7.25 -3.94
C ARG A 65 -0.86 6.95 -2.46
N ILE A 66 -1.40 7.89 -1.69
CA ILE A 66 -1.57 7.81 -0.25
C ILE A 66 -3.04 7.53 0.02
N TYR A 67 -3.29 6.56 0.88
CA TYR A 67 -4.59 6.11 1.29
C TYR A 67 -4.74 6.24 2.80
N GLU A 68 -5.97 6.47 3.23
CA GLU A 68 -6.36 6.47 4.64
C GLU A 68 -7.34 5.33 4.90
N ARG A 69 -7.20 4.65 6.03
CA ARG A 69 -8.10 3.59 6.46
C ARG A 69 -9.39 4.22 7.00
N VAL A 70 -10.50 3.95 6.32
CA VAL A 70 -11.84 4.40 6.76
C VAL A 70 -12.74 3.19 6.84
N GLY A 71 -13.17 2.82 8.05
CA GLY A 71 -14.17 1.76 8.27
C GLY A 71 -13.78 0.38 7.72
N GLY A 72 -12.48 0.07 7.63
CA GLY A 72 -11.98 -1.21 7.11
C GLY A 72 -11.67 -1.22 5.61
N SER A 73 -11.80 -0.09 4.90
CA SER A 73 -11.33 0.09 3.52
C SER A 73 -10.23 1.16 3.44
N LEU A 74 -9.43 1.16 2.37
CA LEU A 74 -8.50 2.25 2.05
C LEU A 74 -9.20 3.28 1.15
N GLY A 75 -9.48 4.46 1.70
CA GLY A 75 -9.93 5.61 0.94
C GLY A 75 -8.74 6.36 0.34
N PHE A 76 -8.83 6.75 -0.94
CA PHE A 76 -7.80 7.58 -1.55
C PHE A 76 -7.73 8.94 -0.83
N LEU A 77 -6.55 9.28 -0.31
CA LEU A 77 -6.32 10.54 0.39
C LEU A 77 -5.70 11.57 -0.55
N ARG A 78 -4.57 11.23 -1.19
CA ARG A 78 -3.89 12.11 -2.15
C ARG A 78 -2.88 11.37 -3.01
N GLN A 79 -2.46 12.00 -4.10
CA GLN A 79 -1.36 11.55 -4.95
C GLN A 79 -0.17 12.52 -4.86
N VAL A 80 1.04 11.96 -4.89
CA VAL A 80 2.30 12.68 -5.01
C VAL A 80 3.02 12.22 -6.28
N ASN A 81 3.37 13.15 -7.15
CA ASN A 81 4.21 12.88 -8.31
C ASN A 81 5.65 13.29 -7.98
N LEU A 82 6.56 12.32 -7.93
CA LEU A 82 7.98 12.57 -7.69
C LEU A 82 8.83 12.43 -8.96
N GLY A 83 8.19 12.22 -10.13
CA GLY A 83 8.91 11.96 -11.38
C GLY A 83 9.68 10.63 -11.38
N ILE A 84 9.20 9.67 -10.59
CA ILE A 84 9.78 8.34 -10.47
C ILE A 84 9.47 7.57 -11.76
N ASN A 85 10.36 6.70 -12.22
CA ASN A 85 10.11 5.82 -13.35
C ASN A 85 10.35 4.36 -12.96
N ASN A 86 10.02 3.43 -13.85
CA ASN A 86 10.17 1.99 -13.67
C ASN A 86 11.64 1.50 -13.51
N THR A 87 12.63 2.40 -13.53
CA THR A 87 14.04 2.08 -13.26
C THR A 87 14.54 2.60 -11.91
N SER A 88 13.73 3.38 -11.20
CA SER A 88 14.06 3.91 -9.88
C SER A 88 13.68 2.93 -8.79
N THR A 89 14.57 2.72 -7.82
CA THR A 89 14.23 2.03 -6.57
C THR A 89 13.67 3.04 -5.59
N LEU A 90 12.47 2.79 -5.06
CA LEU A 90 11.85 3.63 -4.05
C LEU A 90 11.57 2.82 -2.79
N ASP A 91 12.06 3.33 -1.66
CA ASP A 91 11.69 2.89 -0.33
C ASP A 91 10.72 3.90 0.27
N ILE A 92 9.52 3.45 0.66
CA ILE A 92 8.59 4.27 1.43
C ILE A 92 8.53 3.70 2.83
N ARG A 93 8.62 4.57 3.83
CA ARG A 93 8.47 4.20 5.23
C ARG A 93 7.78 5.32 5.99
N PHE A 94 6.85 4.95 6.85
CA PHE A 94 6.31 5.84 7.87
C PHE A 94 7.29 5.88 9.04
N GLN A 95 7.48 7.05 9.63
CA GLN A 95 8.27 7.23 10.85
C GLN A 95 7.32 7.16 12.07
N PRO A 96 7.76 6.60 13.21
CA PRO A 96 6.97 6.60 14.43
C PRO A 96 6.72 8.01 14.97
#